data_AF-A0AA85BGE7-F1
#
_entry.id   AF-A0AA85BGE7-F1
#
_cell.length_a   1.000
_cell.length_b   1.000
_cell.length_c   1.000
_cell.angle_alpha   90.00
_cell.angle_beta   90.00
_cell.angle_gamma   90.00
#
_symmetry.space_group_name_H-M   'P 1'
#
loop_
_entity.id
_entity.type
_entity.pdbx_description
1 polymer ?
#
loop_
_entity_poly.entity_id
_entity_poly.type
_entity_poly.pdbx_seq_one_letter_code
_entity_poly.pdbx_strand_id
1 'polypeptide(L)'
;MSEFIIPVAKADLLKRSVSNAYVVNDVISVRNLRNYLPKSQRSLTSEGFTYILHEFDTLFCVLHEWQNVDSGIKENAWHIVLKGYEVCVRQLGSALESTQTGQSVLNRTEMNTHRNALKMHTYLLCQFVDMFENELNANAKSAVGANAGRGRGAKGGRRGDRGPSDLQLCMDWFIECEKAVSALDQICRLKLDKLWDPPVAEEDFINLPANCCYKLLEDRDMASNANIRAAVTSLLATLVRRYGHSIACSVKLAQLLQCFPHMVNCLMAIVRSFIEDEKLTGVVRELLKEICSYNGADLERDSQASQNFSNFLLEVARTYPTLAQSILPLLRCRLDEEPYQMRNCVLGLLEK
;
A
#
# COMPACT_ATOMS: atom_id res chain seq x y z
N MET A 1 -19.93 17.61 -13.89
CA MET A 1 -18.64 17.47 -13.18
C MET A 1 -17.79 16.49 -13.96
N SER A 2 -16.51 16.81 -14.19
CA SER A 2 -15.59 15.87 -14.83
C SER A 2 -15.38 14.63 -13.96
N GLU A 3 -15.19 13.48 -14.58
CA GLU A 3 -15.00 12.21 -13.86
C GLU A 3 -13.53 12.02 -13.48
N PHE A 4 -13.26 11.69 -12.22
CA PHE A 4 -11.90 11.36 -11.81
C PHE A 4 -11.59 9.90 -12.16
N ILE A 5 -10.74 9.73 -13.16
CA ILE A 5 -10.20 8.44 -13.57
C ILE A 5 -8.85 8.28 -12.88
N ILE A 6 -8.66 7.16 -12.18
CA ILE A 6 -7.40 6.90 -11.48
C ILE A 6 -6.30 6.75 -12.53
N PRO A 7 -5.23 7.55 -12.46
CA PRO A 7 -4.19 7.53 -13.48
C PRO A 7 -3.26 6.33 -13.29
N VAL A 8 -2.73 5.81 -14.39
CA VAL A 8 -1.66 4.79 -14.35
C VAL A 8 -0.35 5.44 -13.94
N ALA A 9 -0.02 6.60 -14.53
CA ALA A 9 1.11 7.43 -14.14
C ALA A 9 0.63 8.80 -13.68
N LYS A 10 1.26 9.37 -12.65
CA LYS A 10 0.95 10.72 -12.14
C LYS A 10 0.89 11.80 -13.24
N ALA A 11 1.74 11.69 -14.27
CA ALA A 11 1.78 12.60 -15.41
C ALA A 11 0.52 12.55 -16.28
N ASP A 12 -0.27 11.47 -16.22
CA ASP A 12 -1.51 11.33 -16.99
C ASP A 12 -2.59 12.30 -16.50
N LEU A 13 -2.53 12.78 -15.26
CA LEU A 13 -3.43 13.81 -14.76
C LEU A 13 -3.15 15.21 -15.33
N LEU A 14 -2.02 15.41 -16.00
CA LEU A 14 -1.66 16.67 -16.64
C LEU A 14 -2.21 16.79 -18.08
N LYS A 15 -2.70 15.69 -18.65
CA LYS A 15 -3.17 15.63 -20.04
C LYS A 15 -4.50 14.92 -20.12
N ARG A 16 -5.42 15.49 -20.89
CA ARG A 16 -6.74 14.86 -21.07
C ARG A 16 -6.61 13.63 -21.96
N SER A 17 -6.77 12.45 -21.38
CA SER A 17 -6.76 11.16 -22.10
C SER A 17 -8.11 10.84 -22.74
N VAL A 18 -9.23 11.17 -22.07
CA VAL A 18 -10.60 10.87 -22.50
C VAL A 18 -11.50 12.09 -22.35
N SER A 19 -12.56 12.17 -23.16
CA SER A 19 -13.58 13.22 -23.03
C SER A 19 -14.19 13.21 -21.63
N ASN A 20 -14.38 14.39 -21.03
CA ASN A 20 -14.91 14.61 -19.68
C ASN A 20 -14.08 14.04 -18.50
N ALA A 21 -12.87 13.52 -18.75
CA ALA A 21 -11.94 13.15 -17.67
C ALA A 21 -11.41 14.39 -16.92
N TYR A 22 -11.29 14.27 -15.60
CA TYR A 22 -10.62 15.25 -14.77
C TYR A 22 -9.15 15.38 -15.17
N VAL A 23 -8.66 16.62 -15.20
CA VAL A 23 -7.25 16.95 -15.38
C VAL A 23 -6.89 18.06 -14.41
N VAL A 24 -5.63 18.07 -13.98
CA VAL A 24 -5.06 19.14 -13.15
C VAL A 24 -4.94 20.38 -14.03
N ASN A 25 -5.63 21.45 -13.64
CA ASN A 25 -5.67 22.71 -14.39
C ASN A 25 -4.73 23.74 -13.76
N ASP A 26 -4.66 23.78 -12.44
CA ASP A 26 -3.89 24.78 -11.70
C ASP A 26 -2.51 24.22 -11.32
N VAL A 27 -1.51 24.45 -12.18
CA VAL A 27 -0.11 24.16 -11.85
C VAL A 27 0.45 25.28 -10.97
N ILE A 28 0.46 25.05 -9.66
CA ILE A 28 0.89 26.02 -8.66
C ILE A 28 2.41 25.97 -8.52
N SER A 29 3.07 27.13 -8.63
CA SER A 29 4.51 27.21 -8.41
C SER A 29 4.88 26.86 -6.96
N VAL A 30 6.06 26.25 -6.76
CA VAL A 30 6.59 25.86 -5.44
C VAL A 30 6.53 27.00 -4.42
N ARG A 31 6.83 28.25 -4.85
CA ARG A 31 6.79 29.44 -3.99
C ARG A 31 5.40 29.74 -3.44
N ASN A 32 4.37 29.42 -4.22
CA ASN A 32 2.98 29.72 -3.86
C ASN A 32 2.35 28.61 -3.02
N LEU A 33 2.85 27.36 -3.06
CA LEU A 33 2.28 26.23 -2.31
C LEU A 33 2.09 26.54 -0.81
N ARG A 34 3.03 27.25 -0.19
CA ARG A 34 2.94 27.67 1.23
C ARG A 34 1.69 28.50 1.54
N ASN A 35 1.19 29.25 0.57
CA ASN A 35 -0.01 30.09 0.73
C ASN A 35 -1.31 29.34 0.39
N TYR A 36 -1.23 28.33 -0.49
CA TYR A 36 -2.40 27.56 -0.93
C TYR A 36 -2.76 26.42 0.04
N LEU A 37 -1.78 25.78 0.71
CA LEU A 37 -2.10 24.72 1.69
C LEU A 37 -3.01 25.20 2.85
N PRO A 38 -2.81 26.39 3.46
CA PRO A 38 -3.76 26.92 4.44
C PRO A 38 -5.15 27.22 3.87
N LYS A 39 -5.26 27.49 2.56
CA LYS A 39 -6.57 27.59 1.89
C LYS A 39 -7.23 26.22 1.83
N SER A 40 -6.52 25.18 1.38
CA SER A 40 -7.04 23.82 1.32
C SER A 40 -7.49 23.30 2.70
N GLN A 41 -6.73 23.62 3.76
CA GLN A 41 -7.13 23.29 5.13
C GLN A 41 -8.42 23.99 5.57
N ARG A 42 -8.62 25.26 5.20
CA ARG A 42 -9.86 25.99 5.47
C ARG A 42 -11.03 25.38 4.70
N SER A 43 -10.86 25.08 3.42
CA SER A 43 -11.87 24.42 2.60
C SER A 43 -12.27 23.06 3.17
N LEU A 44 -11.30 22.25 3.63
CA LEU A 44 -11.58 20.99 4.35
C LEU A 44 -12.45 21.22 5.59
N THR A 45 -12.19 22.28 6.36
CA THR A 45 -12.96 22.59 7.57
C THR A 45 -14.39 23.03 7.23
N SER A 46 -14.59 23.83 6.18
CA SER A 46 -15.91 24.36 5.81
C SER A 46 -16.77 23.39 5.00
N GLU A 47 -16.16 22.60 4.12
CA GLU A 47 -16.87 21.77 3.14
C GLU A 47 -16.79 20.27 3.45
N GLY A 48 -16.03 19.88 4.48
CA GLY A 48 -15.83 18.47 4.79
C GLY A 48 -15.06 17.77 3.67
N PHE A 49 -15.38 16.50 3.40
CA PHE A 49 -14.58 15.69 2.46
C PHE A 49 -14.70 16.11 0.99
N THR A 50 -15.75 16.84 0.61
CA THR A 50 -15.96 17.29 -0.78
C THR A 50 -15.04 18.44 -1.19
N TYR A 51 -14.32 19.05 -0.24
CA TYR A 51 -13.33 20.10 -0.54
C TYR A 51 -12.32 19.66 -1.61
N ILE A 52 -12.02 18.36 -1.63
CA ILE A 52 -11.01 17.81 -2.51
C ILE A 52 -11.35 18.01 -3.98
N LEU A 53 -12.63 18.12 -4.33
CA LEU A 53 -13.08 18.31 -5.71
C LEU A 53 -12.59 19.61 -6.34
N HIS A 54 -12.18 20.59 -5.52
CA HIS A 54 -11.63 21.86 -5.98
C HIS A 54 -10.23 22.19 -5.41
N GLU A 55 -9.75 21.43 -4.42
CA GLU A 55 -8.40 21.59 -3.83
C GLU A 55 -7.43 20.46 -4.20
N PHE A 56 -7.86 19.49 -5.02
CA PHE A 56 -7.01 18.39 -5.49
C PHE A 56 -5.72 18.89 -6.14
N ASP A 57 -5.81 19.89 -7.03
CA ASP A 57 -4.67 20.42 -7.78
C ASP A 57 -3.57 20.96 -6.86
N THR A 58 -3.93 21.62 -5.76
CA THR A 58 -2.97 22.11 -4.76
C THR A 58 -2.14 20.97 -4.17
N LEU A 59 -2.80 19.89 -3.74
CA LEU A 59 -2.16 18.74 -3.11
C LEU A 59 -1.38 17.90 -4.14
N PHE A 60 -1.91 17.78 -5.36
CA PHE A 60 -1.23 17.15 -6.48
C PHE A 60 0.05 17.89 -6.86
N CYS A 61 0.05 19.23 -6.88
CA CYS A 61 1.25 20.01 -7.19
C CYS A 61 2.40 19.74 -6.21
N VAL A 62 2.11 19.45 -4.94
CA VAL A 62 3.13 19.01 -3.97
C VAL A 62 3.74 17.67 -4.39
N LEU A 63 2.93 16.71 -4.83
CA LEU A 63 3.41 15.41 -5.34
C LEU A 63 4.19 15.57 -6.65
N HIS A 64 3.77 16.49 -7.53
CA HIS A 64 4.41 16.75 -8.81
C HIS A 64 5.79 17.38 -8.62
N GLU A 65 5.88 18.39 -7.75
CA GLU A 65 7.11 19.14 -7.46
C GLU A 65 7.93 18.55 -6.30
N TRP A 66 7.74 17.27 -5.97
CA TRP A 66 8.25 16.66 -4.74
C TRP A 66 9.74 16.89 -4.46
N GLN A 67 10.58 16.85 -5.50
CA GLN A 67 12.03 17.08 -5.38
C GLN A 67 12.41 18.55 -5.13
N ASN A 68 11.50 19.47 -5.47
CA ASN A 68 11.70 20.91 -5.37
C ASN A 68 11.04 21.52 -4.13
N VAL A 69 10.27 20.73 -3.39
CA VAL A 69 9.48 21.16 -2.24
C VAL A 69 10.19 20.77 -0.93
N ASP A 70 10.23 21.68 0.04
CA ASP A 70 10.84 21.42 1.35
C ASP A 70 10.00 20.48 2.23
N SER A 71 10.64 19.84 3.22
CA SER A 71 9.98 18.88 4.11
C SER A 71 8.77 19.48 4.85
N GLY A 72 8.83 20.74 5.26
CA GLY A 72 7.71 21.39 5.95
C GLY A 72 6.44 21.50 5.09
N ILE A 73 6.59 21.77 3.79
CA ILE A 73 5.45 21.76 2.85
C ILE A 73 4.93 20.33 2.63
N LYS A 74 5.83 19.34 2.49
CA LYS A 74 5.45 17.91 2.34
C LYS A 74 4.63 17.45 3.54
N GLU A 75 5.11 17.74 4.75
CA GLU A 75 4.44 17.38 6.02
C GLU A 75 3.10 18.09 6.20
N ASN A 76 3.01 19.38 5.84
CA ASN A 76 1.74 20.10 5.90
C ASN A 76 0.71 19.51 4.91
N ALA A 77 1.13 19.22 3.68
CA ALA A 77 0.27 18.56 2.70
C ALA A 77 -0.16 17.16 3.16
N TRP A 78 0.75 16.38 3.75
CA TRP A 78 0.44 15.09 4.37
C TRP A 78 -0.67 15.21 5.40
N HIS A 79 -0.55 16.13 6.35
CA HIS A 79 -1.56 16.32 7.38
C HIS A 79 -2.93 16.69 6.81
N ILE A 80 -2.97 17.53 5.77
CA ILE A 80 -4.22 17.88 5.07
C ILE A 80 -4.82 16.64 4.38
N VAL A 81 -4.00 15.85 3.70
CA VAL A 81 -4.42 14.62 2.99
C VAL A 81 -4.95 13.58 3.97
N LEU A 82 -4.17 13.24 5.01
CA LEU A 82 -4.57 12.26 6.02
C LEU A 82 -5.83 12.74 6.74
N LYS A 83 -5.89 14.02 7.14
CA LYS A 83 -7.08 14.56 7.80
C LYS A 83 -8.30 14.56 6.89
N GLY A 84 -8.12 14.92 5.63
CA GLY A 84 -9.16 14.88 4.62
C GLY A 84 -9.71 13.47 4.43
N TYR A 85 -8.83 12.47 4.45
CA TYR A 85 -9.21 11.07 4.35
C TYR A 85 -10.00 10.59 5.56
N GLU A 86 -9.57 10.91 6.79
CA GLU A 86 -10.32 10.61 8.02
C GLU A 86 -11.73 11.23 8.01
N VAL A 87 -11.82 12.49 7.54
CA VAL A 87 -13.11 13.18 7.39
C VAL A 87 -13.97 12.49 6.33
N CYS A 88 -13.37 12.05 5.22
CA CYS A 88 -14.04 11.24 4.19
C CYS A 88 -14.61 9.96 4.78
N VAL A 89 -13.82 9.17 5.51
CA VAL A 89 -14.28 7.94 6.18
C VAL A 89 -15.52 8.19 7.03
N ARG A 90 -15.47 9.20 7.89
CA ARG A 90 -16.58 9.50 8.81
C ARG A 90 -17.83 10.02 8.09
N GLN A 91 -17.68 11.02 7.22
CA GLN A 91 -18.83 11.67 6.58
C GLN A 91 -19.45 10.79 5.50
N LEU A 92 -18.65 10.10 4.70
CA LEU A 92 -19.15 9.16 3.71
C LEU A 92 -19.78 7.94 4.40
N GLY A 93 -19.18 7.44 5.48
CA GLY A 93 -19.77 6.38 6.30
C GLY A 93 -21.19 6.73 6.77
N SER A 94 -21.35 7.91 7.37
CA SER A 94 -22.65 8.41 7.80
C SER A 94 -23.65 8.54 6.64
N ALA A 95 -23.23 9.07 5.49
CA ALA A 95 -24.11 9.20 4.32
C ALA A 95 -24.58 7.83 3.77
N LEU A 96 -23.68 6.85 3.74
CA LEU A 96 -23.98 5.49 3.28
C LEU A 96 -24.89 4.74 4.27
N GLU A 97 -24.71 4.94 5.57
CA GLU A 97 -25.59 4.39 6.61
C GLU A 97 -27.02 4.97 6.54
N SER A 98 -27.16 6.28 6.36
CA SER A 98 -28.47 6.91 6.13
C SER A 98 -29.16 6.38 4.87
N THR A 99 -28.38 6.06 3.84
CA THR A 99 -28.91 5.43 2.62
C THR A 99 -29.35 3.99 2.88
N GLN A 100 -28.61 3.23 3.70
CA GLN A 100 -28.95 1.86 4.05
C GLN A 100 -30.21 1.75 4.91
N THR A 101 -30.42 2.70 5.82
CA THR A 101 -31.61 2.76 6.69
C THR A 101 -32.85 3.34 6.00
N GLY A 102 -32.73 3.76 4.74
CA GLY A 102 -33.83 4.37 3.97
C GLY A 102 -34.18 5.80 4.39
N GLN A 103 -33.35 6.43 5.23
CA GLN A 103 -33.53 7.83 5.66
C GLN A 103 -33.19 8.84 4.55
N SER A 104 -32.31 8.46 3.62
CA SER A 104 -31.92 9.26 2.47
C SER A 104 -31.72 8.36 1.25
N VAL A 105 -31.78 8.92 0.05
CA VAL A 105 -31.41 8.25 -1.20
C VAL A 105 -30.46 9.17 -1.95
N LEU A 106 -29.23 8.69 -2.18
CA LEU A 106 -28.26 9.43 -2.99
C LEU A 106 -28.77 9.52 -4.43
N ASN A 107 -28.92 10.74 -4.93
CA ASN A 107 -29.19 10.93 -6.34
C ASN A 107 -27.92 10.70 -7.18
N ARG A 108 -28.06 10.59 -8.50
CA ARG A 108 -26.92 10.31 -9.41
C ARG A 108 -25.79 11.34 -9.29
N THR A 109 -26.12 12.60 -9.05
CA THR A 109 -25.12 13.68 -8.92
C THR A 109 -24.34 13.54 -7.61
N GLU A 110 -25.02 13.24 -6.50
CA GLU A 110 -24.39 12.99 -5.20
C GLU A 110 -23.51 11.75 -5.23
N MET A 111 -24.00 10.66 -5.81
CA MET A 111 -23.22 9.43 -6.02
C MET A 111 -21.91 9.73 -6.77
N ASN A 112 -21.98 10.44 -7.89
CA ASN A 112 -20.80 10.81 -8.68
C ASN A 112 -19.86 11.74 -7.90
N THR A 113 -20.40 12.71 -7.17
CA THR A 113 -19.65 13.64 -6.34
C THR A 113 -18.87 12.89 -5.25
N HIS A 114 -19.54 12.00 -4.53
CA HIS A 114 -18.93 11.20 -3.47
C HIS A 114 -17.90 10.22 -4.02
N ARG A 115 -18.20 9.57 -5.16
CA ARG A 115 -17.27 8.65 -5.83
C ARG A 115 -16.00 9.37 -6.28
N ASN A 116 -16.12 10.53 -6.93
CA ASN A 116 -14.97 11.32 -7.35
C ASN A 116 -14.13 11.77 -6.14
N ALA A 117 -14.77 12.31 -5.11
CA ALA A 117 -14.08 12.76 -3.90
C ALA A 117 -13.34 11.60 -3.23
N LEU A 118 -13.98 10.43 -3.11
CA LEU A 118 -13.37 9.21 -2.59
C LEU A 118 -12.13 8.80 -3.41
N LYS A 119 -12.25 8.68 -4.74
CA LYS A 119 -11.11 8.30 -5.59
C LYS A 119 -9.94 9.29 -5.48
N MET A 120 -10.23 10.59 -5.46
CA MET A 120 -9.23 11.65 -5.29
C MET A 120 -8.50 11.52 -3.95
N HIS A 121 -9.25 11.33 -2.86
CA HIS A 121 -8.70 11.11 -1.51
C HIS A 121 -7.82 9.86 -1.45
N THR A 122 -8.30 8.74 -1.96
CA THR A 122 -7.56 7.45 -1.94
C THR A 122 -6.31 7.52 -2.78
N TYR A 123 -6.39 8.15 -3.96
CA TYR A 123 -5.23 8.39 -4.80
C TYR A 123 -4.17 9.21 -4.06
N LEU A 124 -4.52 10.40 -3.55
CA LEU A 124 -3.55 11.25 -2.87
C LEU A 124 -2.94 10.55 -1.65
N LEU A 125 -3.73 9.92 -0.80
CA LEU A 125 -3.20 9.24 0.39
C LEU A 125 -2.18 8.17 0.01
N CYS A 126 -2.50 7.30 -0.96
CA CYS A 126 -1.59 6.26 -1.42
C CYS A 126 -0.33 6.84 -2.07
N GLN A 127 -0.47 7.91 -2.88
CA GLN A 127 0.68 8.55 -3.52
C GLN A 127 1.58 9.26 -2.50
N PHE A 128 1.03 9.91 -1.48
CA PHE A 128 1.86 10.54 -0.45
C PHE A 128 2.62 9.50 0.38
N VAL A 129 1.96 8.41 0.81
CA VAL A 129 2.64 7.28 1.46
C VAL A 129 3.82 6.82 0.59
N ASP A 130 3.56 6.58 -0.69
CA ASP A 130 4.59 6.14 -1.63
C ASP A 130 5.77 7.12 -1.73
N MET A 131 5.49 8.42 -1.88
CA MET A 131 6.53 9.44 -2.05
C MET A 131 7.41 9.59 -0.80
N PHE A 132 6.83 9.54 0.40
CA PHE A 132 7.59 9.57 1.65
C PHE A 132 8.44 8.31 1.83
N GLU A 133 7.86 7.13 1.63
CA GLU A 133 8.57 5.85 1.72
C GLU A 133 9.79 5.82 0.78
N ASN A 134 9.61 6.21 -0.48
CA ASN A 134 10.71 6.21 -1.44
C ASN A 134 11.84 7.18 -1.04
N GLU A 135 11.52 8.37 -0.53
CA GLU A 135 12.52 9.34 -0.10
C GLU A 135 13.24 8.91 1.17
N LEU A 136 12.52 8.37 2.16
CA LEU A 136 13.10 7.81 3.38
C LEU A 136 14.05 6.65 3.07
N ASN A 137 13.64 5.74 2.19
CA ASN A 137 14.45 4.61 1.75
C ASN A 137 15.70 5.05 0.95
N ALA A 138 15.57 6.09 0.11
CA ALA A 138 16.71 6.67 -0.59
C ALA A 138 17.73 7.31 0.37
N ASN A 139 17.25 7.99 1.41
CA ASN A 139 18.09 8.63 2.42
C ASN A 139 18.81 7.60 3.29
N ALA A 140 18.12 6.53 3.71
CA ALA A 140 18.72 5.44 4.47
C ALA A 140 19.87 4.76 3.69
N LYS A 141 19.66 4.46 2.40
CA LYS A 141 20.69 3.87 1.53
C LYS A 141 21.91 4.79 1.36
N SER A 142 21.67 6.09 1.21
CA SER A 142 22.73 7.09 1.05
C SER A 142 23.59 7.26 2.31
N ALA A 143 22.97 7.20 3.50
CA ALA A 143 23.67 7.28 4.78
C ALA A 143 24.59 6.07 5.03
N VAL A 144 24.18 4.86 4.61
CA VAL A 144 25.00 3.64 4.72
C VAL A 144 26.22 3.70 3.79
N GLY A 145 26.04 4.19 2.55
CA GLY A 145 27.14 4.35 1.59
C GLY A 145 28.21 5.35 2.04
N ALA A 146 27.81 6.44 2.70
CA ALA A 146 28.73 7.44 3.24
C ALA A 146 29.59 6.91 4.41
N ASN A 147 29.07 5.96 5.19
CA ASN A 147 29.78 5.33 6.31
C ASN A 147 30.72 4.19 5.87
N ALA A 148 30.45 3.54 4.73
CA ALA A 148 31.33 2.49 4.19
C ALA A 148 32.64 3.03 3.58
N GLY A 149 32.69 4.32 3.20
CA GLY A 149 33.88 4.98 2.63
C GLY A 149 34.84 5.62 3.63
N ARG A 150 34.48 5.70 4.93
CA ARG A 150 35.35 6.30 5.95
C ARG A 150 36.22 5.26 6.63
N GLY A 151 37.29 4.89 5.92
CA GLY A 151 38.45 4.23 6.50
C GLY A 151 39.00 4.99 7.71
N ARG A 152 39.51 4.22 8.68
CA ARG A 152 40.16 4.69 9.91
C ARG A 152 41.14 5.84 9.66
N GLY A 153 40.87 6.99 10.26
CA GLY A 153 41.88 8.01 10.58
C GLY A 153 41.62 9.40 10.00
N ALA A 154 41.11 10.32 10.83
CA ALA A 154 41.65 11.67 11.03
C ALA A 154 40.60 12.56 11.76
N LYS A 155 41.03 13.15 12.87
CA LYS A 155 40.35 14.27 13.55
C LYS A 155 40.34 15.50 12.64
N GLY A 156 39.30 16.32 12.74
CA GLY A 156 39.33 17.71 12.25
C GLY A 156 38.05 18.14 11.57
N GLY A 157 37.37 19.13 12.16
CA GLY A 157 36.06 19.58 11.71
C GLY A 157 36.03 20.18 10.31
N ARG A 158 34.86 20.07 9.70
CA ARG A 158 34.18 21.13 8.94
C ARG A 158 32.72 20.71 8.85
N ARG A 159 31.82 21.59 9.30
CA ARG A 159 30.40 21.57 8.92
C ARG A 159 30.39 21.75 7.40
N GLY A 160 30.48 20.64 6.69
CA GLY A 160 30.37 20.57 5.24
C GLY A 160 28.90 20.64 4.89
N ASP A 161 28.57 21.70 4.16
CA ASP A 161 27.41 21.90 3.31
C ASP A 161 26.51 20.64 3.17
N ARG A 162 25.35 20.68 3.83
CA ARG A 162 24.35 19.61 3.73
C ARG A 162 23.70 19.75 2.37
N GLY A 163 23.76 18.68 1.57
CA GLY A 163 23.09 18.64 0.28
C GLY A 163 21.56 18.80 0.40
N PRO A 164 20.85 19.00 -0.72
CA PRO A 164 19.44 19.41 -0.73
C PRO A 164 18.42 18.36 -0.25
N SER A 165 18.86 17.18 0.21
CA SER A 165 18.02 15.98 0.34
C SER A 165 18.19 15.26 1.68
N ASP A 166 18.20 16.00 2.80
CA ASP A 166 17.98 15.41 4.12
C ASP A 166 16.50 15.60 4.47
N LEU A 167 15.65 14.65 4.11
CA LEU A 167 14.25 14.63 4.58
C LEU A 167 14.28 14.45 6.09
N GLN A 168 14.16 15.55 6.82
CA GLN A 168 14.02 15.55 8.26
C GLN A 168 12.56 15.76 8.60
N LEU A 169 11.90 14.67 8.99
CA LEU A 169 10.50 14.70 9.41
C LEU A 169 10.36 15.18 10.85
N CYS A 170 9.36 16.03 11.10
CA CYS A 170 8.94 16.40 12.46
C CYS A 170 7.87 15.46 13.05
N MET A 171 7.49 14.41 12.31
CA MET A 171 6.51 13.40 12.69
C MET A 171 7.13 12.00 12.78
N ASP A 172 6.52 11.15 13.61
CA ASP A 172 6.83 9.71 13.59
C ASP A 172 6.12 9.07 12.40
N TRP A 173 6.89 8.77 11.37
CA TRP A 173 6.37 8.26 10.12
C TRP A 173 5.72 6.88 10.25
N PHE A 174 6.16 6.02 11.17
CA PHE A 174 5.51 4.71 11.39
C PHE A 174 4.08 4.89 11.91
N ILE A 175 3.89 5.82 12.85
CA ILE A 175 2.56 6.14 13.41
C ILE A 175 1.65 6.75 12.33
N GLU A 176 2.18 7.65 11.52
CA GLU A 176 1.42 8.29 10.45
C GLU A 176 1.03 7.29 9.35
N CYS A 177 1.93 6.38 8.97
CA CYS A 177 1.63 5.28 8.05
C CYS A 177 0.56 4.34 8.61
N GLU A 178 0.67 3.93 9.88
CA GLU A 178 -0.34 3.09 10.53
C GLU A 178 -1.73 3.72 10.46
N LYS A 179 -1.84 5.03 10.76
CA LYS A 179 -3.10 5.78 10.63
C LYS A 179 -3.62 5.78 9.21
N ALA A 180 -2.76 6.01 8.22
CA ALA A 180 -3.14 6.02 6.81
C ALA A 180 -3.70 4.67 6.35
N VAL A 181 -2.98 3.57 6.64
CA VAL A 181 -3.41 2.21 6.29
C VAL A 181 -4.70 1.84 7.03
N SER A 182 -4.82 2.20 8.30
CA SER A 182 -6.04 1.97 9.08
C SER A 182 -7.24 2.74 8.50
N ALA A 183 -7.04 3.97 8.04
CA ALA A 183 -8.10 4.75 7.41
C ALA A 183 -8.51 4.16 6.04
N LEU A 184 -7.55 3.66 5.25
CA LEU A 184 -7.83 2.88 4.03
C LEU A 184 -8.68 1.65 4.34
N ASP A 185 -8.36 0.88 5.39
CA ASP A 185 -9.19 -0.26 5.81
C ASP A 185 -10.61 0.16 6.19
N GLN A 186 -10.75 1.22 6.99
CA GLN A 186 -12.05 1.74 7.40
C GLN A 186 -12.92 2.14 6.21
N ILE A 187 -12.37 2.81 5.18
CA ILE A 187 -13.16 3.14 3.99
C ILE A 187 -13.60 1.87 3.25
N CYS A 188 -12.70 0.90 3.11
CA CYS A 188 -12.96 -0.33 2.35
C CYS A 188 -14.03 -1.20 3.04
N ARG A 189 -14.22 -1.07 4.35
CA ARG A 189 -15.29 -1.75 5.10
C ARG A 189 -16.68 -1.16 4.87
N LEU A 190 -16.78 0.11 4.43
CA LEU A 190 -18.06 0.76 4.14
C LEU A 190 -18.80 0.09 2.96
N LYS A 191 -20.11 0.35 2.84
CA LYS A 191 -20.96 -0.12 1.72
C LYS A 191 -20.76 0.73 0.47
N LEU A 192 -19.53 0.73 -0.03
CA LEU A 192 -19.09 1.51 -1.18
C LEU A 192 -19.87 1.16 -2.46
N ASP A 193 -20.42 -0.05 -2.58
CA ASP A 193 -21.25 -0.50 -3.69
C ASP A 193 -22.39 0.46 -4.06
N LYS A 194 -22.87 1.26 -3.10
CA LYS A 194 -23.89 2.30 -3.30
C LYS A 194 -23.45 3.52 -4.10
N LEU A 195 -22.15 3.68 -4.36
CA LEU A 195 -21.61 4.79 -5.16
C LEU A 195 -21.41 4.42 -6.64
N TRP A 196 -21.58 3.14 -6.99
CA TRP A 196 -21.43 2.63 -8.34
C TRP A 196 -22.76 2.12 -8.89
N ASP A 197 -22.87 2.21 -10.22
CA ASP A 197 -23.98 1.64 -10.99
C ASP A 197 -23.40 1.12 -12.32
N PRO A 198 -23.26 -0.22 -12.50
CA PRO A 198 -23.64 -1.30 -11.58
C PRO A 198 -22.88 -1.26 -10.24
N PRO A 199 -23.40 -1.87 -9.15
CA PRO A 199 -22.88 -1.72 -7.77
C PRO A 199 -21.60 -2.52 -7.52
N VAL A 200 -20.58 -2.27 -8.34
CA VAL A 200 -19.27 -2.91 -8.32
C VAL A 200 -18.22 -1.80 -8.40
N ALA A 201 -17.36 -1.73 -7.39
CA ALA A 201 -16.26 -0.79 -7.39
C ALA A 201 -15.26 -1.14 -8.51
N GLU A 202 -14.71 -0.11 -9.15
CA GLU A 202 -13.71 -0.29 -10.21
C GLU A 202 -12.44 -0.97 -9.68
N GLU A 203 -11.86 -1.85 -10.49
CA GLU A 203 -10.66 -2.59 -10.14
C GLU A 203 -9.48 -1.66 -9.81
N ASP A 204 -9.29 -0.60 -10.60
CA ASP A 204 -8.24 0.41 -10.37
C ASP A 204 -8.36 1.08 -9.00
N PHE A 205 -9.59 1.27 -8.50
CA PHE A 205 -9.82 1.81 -7.16
C PHE A 205 -9.42 0.82 -6.07
N ILE A 206 -9.71 -0.47 -6.24
CA ILE A 206 -9.33 -1.53 -5.29
C ILE A 206 -7.82 -1.77 -5.31
N ASN A 207 -7.18 -1.62 -6.47
CA ASN A 207 -5.75 -1.78 -6.65
C ASN A 207 -4.93 -0.69 -5.95
N LEU A 208 -5.45 0.53 -5.77
CA LEU A 208 -4.74 1.60 -5.05
C LEU A 208 -4.36 1.22 -3.59
N PRO A 209 -5.31 0.94 -2.69
CA PRO A 209 -4.99 0.55 -1.32
C PRO A 209 -4.24 -0.77 -1.25
N ALA A 210 -4.52 -1.72 -2.14
CA ALA A 210 -3.80 -2.99 -2.21
C ALA A 210 -2.31 -2.79 -2.52
N ASN A 211 -2.01 -2.03 -3.58
CA ASN A 211 -0.63 -1.76 -3.99
C ASN A 211 0.11 -0.90 -2.96
N CYS A 212 -0.58 0.02 -2.29
CA CYS A 212 -0.02 0.75 -1.14
C CYS A 212 0.50 -0.22 -0.06
N CYS A 213 -0.32 -1.20 0.35
CA CYS A 213 0.08 -2.24 1.29
C CYS A 213 1.27 -3.07 0.79
N TYR A 214 1.22 -3.57 -0.44
CA TYR A 214 2.29 -4.42 -0.96
C TYR A 214 3.62 -3.67 -1.01
N LYS A 215 3.59 -2.40 -1.42
CA LYS A 215 4.79 -1.55 -1.48
C LYS A 215 5.38 -1.30 -0.10
N LEU A 216 4.55 -1.08 0.92
CA LEU A 216 5.02 -0.95 2.31
C LEU A 216 5.73 -2.23 2.80
N LEU A 217 5.28 -3.42 2.37
CA LEU A 217 5.90 -4.69 2.76
C LEU A 217 7.24 -4.95 2.05
N GLU A 218 7.56 -4.24 0.97
CA GLU A 218 8.87 -4.29 0.32
C GLU A 218 9.97 -3.76 1.25
N ASP A 219 9.66 -2.78 2.10
CA ASP A 219 10.59 -2.27 3.10
C ASP A 219 10.64 -3.16 4.35
N ARG A 220 11.87 -3.47 4.78
CA ARG A 220 12.11 -4.38 5.91
C ARG A 220 11.63 -3.78 7.23
N ASP A 221 11.89 -2.50 7.46
CA ASP A 221 11.61 -1.86 8.74
C ASP A 221 10.08 -1.71 8.89
N MET A 222 9.40 -1.31 7.82
CA MET A 222 7.93 -1.29 7.73
C MET A 222 7.31 -2.67 7.95
N ALA A 223 7.78 -3.70 7.24
CA ALA A 223 7.26 -5.06 7.37
C ALA A 223 7.50 -5.67 8.77
N SER A 224 8.56 -5.23 9.45
CA SER A 224 8.90 -5.67 10.81
C SER A 224 8.05 -4.99 11.89
N ASN A 225 7.59 -3.76 11.65
CA ASN A 225 6.74 -3.02 12.58
C ASN A 225 5.40 -3.75 12.79
N ALA A 226 5.10 -4.08 14.05
CA ALA A 226 3.94 -4.89 14.39
C ALA A 226 2.61 -4.19 14.09
N ASN A 227 2.53 -2.88 14.31
CA ASN A 227 1.30 -2.13 14.10
C ASN A 227 1.02 -1.95 12.61
N ILE A 228 2.03 -1.60 11.81
CA ILE A 228 1.88 -1.50 10.35
C ILE A 228 1.50 -2.85 9.78
N ARG A 229 2.16 -3.93 10.18
CA ARG A 229 1.82 -5.28 9.72
C ARG A 229 0.38 -5.66 10.09
N ALA A 230 -0.09 -5.32 11.30
CA ALA A 230 -1.47 -5.55 11.69
C ALA A 230 -2.46 -4.74 10.83
N ALA A 231 -2.20 -3.45 10.61
CA ALA A 231 -3.03 -2.58 9.77
C ALA A 231 -3.09 -3.08 8.32
N VAL A 232 -1.94 -3.45 7.73
CA VAL A 232 -1.84 -4.02 6.39
C VAL A 232 -2.60 -5.34 6.30
N THR A 233 -2.43 -6.23 7.27
CA THR A 233 -3.13 -7.52 7.32
C THR A 233 -4.64 -7.32 7.35
N SER A 234 -5.13 -6.41 8.19
CA SER A 234 -6.54 -6.04 8.31
C SER A 234 -7.11 -5.52 6.99
N LEU A 235 -6.41 -4.60 6.33
CA LEU A 235 -6.82 -4.07 5.02
C LEU A 235 -6.85 -5.16 3.95
N LEU A 236 -5.80 -5.98 3.83
CA LEU A 236 -5.78 -7.10 2.87
C LEU A 236 -6.94 -8.07 3.11
N ALA A 237 -7.25 -8.37 4.38
CA ALA A 237 -8.38 -9.23 4.73
C ALA A 237 -9.73 -8.62 4.31
N THR A 238 -9.91 -7.30 4.50
CA THR A 238 -11.09 -6.57 4.01
C THR A 238 -11.20 -6.64 2.49
N LEU A 239 -10.09 -6.43 1.77
CA LEU A 239 -10.05 -6.47 0.30
C LEU A 239 -10.45 -7.85 -0.23
N VAL A 240 -9.91 -8.91 0.37
CA VAL A 240 -10.28 -10.30 0.06
C VAL A 240 -11.77 -10.55 0.25
N ARG A 241 -12.34 -10.17 1.40
CA ARG A 241 -13.73 -10.50 1.74
C ARG A 241 -14.75 -9.76 0.90
N ARG A 242 -14.46 -8.51 0.53
CA ARG A 242 -15.48 -7.59 -0.01
C ARG A 242 -15.30 -7.30 -1.48
N TYR A 243 -14.09 -7.48 -2.02
CA TYR A 243 -13.76 -7.02 -3.37
C TYR A 243 -13.12 -8.10 -4.25
N GLY A 244 -13.20 -9.38 -3.85
CA GLY A 244 -12.72 -10.50 -4.68
C GLY A 244 -11.20 -10.53 -4.85
N HIS A 245 -10.45 -9.92 -3.92
CA HIS A 245 -9.00 -9.76 -4.04
C HIS A 245 -8.18 -11.02 -3.68
N SER A 246 -8.79 -12.21 -3.54
CA SER A 246 -8.10 -13.40 -3.02
C SER A 246 -6.95 -13.90 -3.91
N ILE A 247 -7.20 -13.99 -5.22
CA ILE A 247 -6.22 -14.46 -6.21
C ILE A 247 -5.07 -13.44 -6.31
N ALA A 248 -5.40 -12.17 -6.53
CA ALA A 248 -4.40 -11.10 -6.63
C ALA A 248 -3.57 -10.98 -5.34
N CYS A 249 -4.19 -11.15 -4.17
CA CYS A 249 -3.48 -11.17 -2.89
C CYS A 249 -2.49 -12.33 -2.79
N SER A 250 -2.92 -13.54 -3.16
CA SER A 250 -2.07 -14.73 -3.14
C SER A 250 -0.84 -14.56 -4.06
N VAL A 251 -1.06 -14.08 -5.29
CA VAL A 251 0.00 -13.79 -6.27
C VAL A 251 0.96 -12.73 -5.73
N LYS A 252 0.46 -11.61 -5.23
CA LYS A 252 1.31 -10.51 -4.73
C LYS A 252 2.11 -10.89 -3.50
N LEU A 253 1.53 -11.63 -2.55
CA LEU A 253 2.26 -12.12 -1.38
C LEU A 253 3.34 -13.15 -1.75
N ALA A 254 3.07 -14.03 -2.73
CA ALA A 254 4.08 -14.94 -3.26
C ALA A 254 5.23 -14.18 -3.94
N GLN A 255 4.93 -13.17 -4.76
CA GLN A 255 5.94 -12.30 -5.39
C GLN A 255 6.79 -11.54 -4.37
N LEU A 256 6.18 -11.02 -3.30
CA LEU A 256 6.93 -10.36 -2.23
C LEU A 256 7.87 -11.35 -1.52
N LEU A 257 7.40 -12.57 -1.23
CA LEU A 257 8.22 -13.63 -0.64
C LEU A 257 9.37 -14.04 -1.57
N GLN A 258 9.13 -14.08 -2.87
CA GLN A 258 10.15 -14.35 -3.88
C GLN A 258 11.29 -13.32 -3.78
N CYS A 259 10.94 -12.04 -3.79
CA CYS A 259 11.92 -10.95 -3.91
C CYS A 259 12.63 -10.61 -2.59
N PHE A 260 11.97 -10.79 -1.44
CA PHE A 260 12.42 -10.18 -0.18
C PHE A 260 12.60 -11.22 0.94
N PRO A 261 13.82 -11.45 1.45
CA PRO A 261 14.06 -12.47 2.49
C PRO A 261 13.33 -12.23 3.82
N HIS A 262 13.11 -10.96 4.20
CA HIS A 262 12.38 -10.62 5.44
C HIS A 262 10.91 -11.04 5.39
N MET A 263 10.36 -11.26 4.19
CA MET A 263 8.97 -11.67 4.01
C MET A 263 8.68 -13.06 4.55
N VAL A 264 9.68 -13.93 4.77
CA VAL A 264 9.44 -15.21 5.45
C VAL A 264 8.78 -14.99 6.82
N ASN A 265 9.32 -14.07 7.64
CA ASN A 265 8.79 -13.79 8.97
C ASN A 265 7.51 -12.95 8.91
N CYS A 266 7.48 -11.95 8.03
CA CYS A 266 6.31 -11.08 7.88
C CYS A 266 5.09 -11.88 7.41
N LEU A 267 5.26 -12.70 6.37
CA LEU A 267 4.19 -13.50 5.78
C LEU A 267 3.71 -14.59 6.74
N MET A 268 4.58 -15.17 7.57
CA MET A 268 4.14 -16.09 8.62
C MET A 268 3.21 -15.42 9.63
N ALA A 269 3.48 -14.17 10.01
CA ALA A 269 2.59 -13.41 10.89
C ALA A 269 1.26 -13.06 10.19
N ILE A 270 1.28 -12.71 8.90
CA ILE A 270 0.07 -12.49 8.10
C ILE A 270 -0.76 -13.78 8.01
N VAL A 271 -0.13 -14.92 7.70
CA VAL A 271 -0.80 -16.24 7.62
C VAL A 271 -1.45 -16.60 8.95
N ARG A 272 -0.75 -16.37 10.06
CA ARG A 272 -1.30 -16.59 11.40
C ARG A 272 -2.59 -15.81 11.59
N SER A 273 -2.57 -14.51 11.33
CA SER A 273 -3.75 -13.67 11.51
C SER A 273 -4.86 -14.02 10.52
N PHE A 274 -4.54 -14.35 9.26
CA PHE A 274 -5.52 -14.85 8.29
C PHE A 274 -6.23 -16.11 8.77
N ILE A 275 -5.54 -17.03 9.44
CA ILE A 275 -6.15 -18.27 9.96
C ILE A 275 -6.89 -18.02 11.27
N GLU A 276 -6.22 -17.41 12.23
CA GLU A 276 -6.64 -17.35 13.63
C GLU A 276 -7.65 -16.23 13.87
N ASP A 277 -7.46 -15.06 13.26
CA ASP A 277 -8.29 -13.88 13.48
C ASP A 277 -9.34 -13.74 12.39
N GLU A 278 -8.91 -13.78 11.13
CA GLU A 278 -9.75 -13.35 9.99
C GLU A 278 -10.51 -14.50 9.30
N LYS A 279 -10.22 -15.75 9.67
CA LYS A 279 -10.85 -16.98 9.14
C LYS A 279 -10.75 -17.14 7.62
N LEU A 280 -9.67 -16.62 7.02
CA LEU A 280 -9.34 -16.63 5.60
C LEU A 280 -8.44 -17.81 5.18
N THR A 281 -8.67 -19.00 5.73
CA THR A 281 -7.84 -20.19 5.42
C THR A 281 -7.87 -20.57 3.94
N GLY A 282 -8.93 -20.22 3.21
CA GLY A 282 -9.01 -20.39 1.75
C GLY A 282 -7.90 -19.65 1.00
N VAL A 283 -7.66 -18.39 1.35
CA VAL A 283 -6.61 -17.56 0.74
C VAL A 283 -5.23 -18.07 1.09
N VAL A 284 -5.02 -18.56 2.32
CA VAL A 284 -3.74 -19.19 2.68
C VAL A 284 -3.47 -20.43 1.82
N ARG A 285 -4.50 -21.25 1.52
CA ARG A 285 -4.35 -22.38 0.59
C ARG A 285 -4.04 -21.92 -0.83
N GLU A 286 -4.66 -20.85 -1.31
CA GLU A 286 -4.36 -20.25 -2.62
C GLU A 286 -2.93 -19.74 -2.69
N LEU A 287 -2.45 -19.03 -1.67
CA LEU A 287 -1.06 -18.59 -1.53
C LEU A 287 -0.07 -19.76 -1.57
N LEU A 288 -0.32 -20.82 -0.82
CA LEU A 288 0.57 -21.98 -0.83
C LEU A 288 0.60 -22.68 -2.19
N LYS A 289 -0.57 -22.80 -2.85
CA LYS A 289 -0.65 -23.33 -4.22
C LYS A 289 0.11 -22.46 -5.21
N GLU A 290 0.00 -21.15 -5.08
CA GLU A 290 0.71 -20.18 -5.91
C GLU A 290 2.23 -20.34 -5.74
N ILE A 291 2.73 -20.44 -4.50
CA ILE A 291 4.17 -20.70 -4.27
C ILE A 291 4.62 -22.01 -4.91
N CYS A 292 3.80 -23.07 -4.82
CA CYS A 292 4.12 -24.37 -5.43
C CYS A 292 4.10 -24.35 -6.96
N SER A 293 3.44 -23.37 -7.59
CA SER A 293 3.27 -23.27 -9.04
C SER A 293 4.52 -22.74 -9.75
N TYR A 294 5.43 -22.07 -9.03
CA TYR A 294 6.67 -21.50 -9.59
C TYR A 294 7.55 -22.58 -10.23
N ASN A 295 7.98 -22.38 -11.47
CA ASN A 295 8.75 -23.37 -12.22
C ASN A 295 10.13 -23.66 -11.59
N GLY A 296 10.54 -24.93 -11.57
CA GLY A 296 11.77 -25.39 -10.93
C GLY A 296 13.02 -24.83 -11.62
N ALA A 297 13.01 -24.76 -12.95
CA ALA A 297 14.09 -24.17 -13.73
C ALA A 297 14.29 -22.66 -13.45
N ASP A 298 13.21 -21.95 -13.10
CA ASP A 298 13.30 -20.53 -12.72
C ASP A 298 13.84 -20.39 -11.29
N LEU A 299 13.45 -21.28 -10.38
CA LEU A 299 13.95 -21.33 -9.01
C LEU A 299 15.43 -21.77 -8.92
N GLU A 300 15.91 -22.59 -9.85
CA GLU A 300 17.34 -22.93 -9.95
C GLU A 300 18.20 -21.70 -10.27
N ARG A 301 17.67 -20.80 -11.11
CA ARG A 301 18.35 -19.56 -11.48
C ARG A 301 18.27 -18.50 -10.39
N ASP A 302 17.26 -18.59 -9.53
CA ASP A 302 17.01 -17.69 -8.40
C ASP A 302 17.13 -18.43 -7.05
N SER A 303 18.36 -18.64 -6.61
CA SER A 303 18.65 -19.33 -5.35
C SER A 303 18.02 -18.63 -4.13
N GLN A 304 17.83 -17.30 -4.19
CA GLN A 304 17.22 -16.53 -3.11
C GLN A 304 15.73 -16.82 -3.01
N ALA A 305 15.02 -16.80 -4.14
CA ALA A 305 13.62 -17.17 -4.19
C ALA A 305 13.41 -18.61 -3.71
N SER A 306 14.23 -19.56 -4.20
CA SER A 306 14.16 -20.95 -3.74
C SER A 306 14.36 -21.06 -2.23
N GLN A 307 15.32 -20.33 -1.66
CA GLN A 307 15.56 -20.33 -0.21
C GLN A 307 14.38 -19.73 0.57
N ASN A 308 13.84 -18.60 0.12
CA ASN A 308 12.72 -17.92 0.78
C ASN A 308 11.47 -18.82 0.81
N PHE A 309 11.13 -19.42 -0.33
CA PHE A 309 10.01 -20.34 -0.43
C PHE A 309 10.21 -21.57 0.46
N SER A 310 11.37 -22.23 0.39
CA SER A 310 11.65 -23.39 1.24
C SER A 310 11.54 -23.06 2.74
N ASN A 311 12.14 -21.95 3.18
CA ASN A 311 12.09 -21.53 4.59
C ASN A 311 10.65 -21.26 5.05
N PHE A 312 9.87 -20.57 4.22
CA PHE A 312 8.48 -20.26 4.53
C PHE A 312 7.62 -21.53 4.60
N LEU A 313 7.72 -22.43 3.61
CA LEU A 313 6.94 -23.67 3.59
C LEU A 313 7.25 -24.56 4.80
N LEU A 314 8.52 -24.67 5.20
CA LEU A 314 8.92 -25.43 6.40
C LEU A 314 8.37 -24.83 7.70
N GLU A 315 8.25 -23.51 7.76
CA GLU A 315 7.70 -22.79 8.91
C GLU A 315 6.16 -22.90 8.97
N VAL A 316 5.49 -22.85 7.82
CA VAL A 316 4.06 -23.15 7.71
C VAL A 316 3.80 -24.59 8.16
N ALA A 317 4.59 -25.57 7.73
CA ALA A 317 4.42 -26.96 8.13
C ALA A 317 4.69 -27.21 9.62
N ARG A 318 5.63 -26.46 10.20
CA ARG A 318 5.88 -26.49 11.65
C ARG A 318 4.66 -26.00 12.43
N THR A 319 4.03 -24.92 11.95
CA THR A 319 2.97 -24.22 12.69
C THR A 319 1.57 -24.78 12.40
N TYR A 320 1.31 -25.15 11.14
CA TYR A 320 0.03 -25.60 10.61
C TYR A 320 0.19 -26.88 9.76
N PRO A 321 0.45 -28.06 10.37
CA PRO A 321 0.77 -29.29 9.65
C PRO A 321 -0.31 -29.72 8.64
N THR A 322 -1.58 -29.51 8.95
CA THR A 322 -2.71 -29.87 8.06
C THR A 322 -2.73 -29.07 6.76
N LEU A 323 -2.27 -27.81 6.78
CA LEU A 323 -2.13 -27.01 5.57
C LEU A 323 -0.96 -27.49 4.71
N ALA A 324 0.16 -27.85 5.34
CA ALA A 324 1.30 -28.43 4.63
C ALA A 324 0.93 -29.77 3.96
N GLN A 325 0.18 -30.64 4.65
CA GLN A 325 -0.33 -31.89 4.05
C GLN A 325 -1.15 -31.64 2.79
N SER A 326 -1.91 -30.54 2.74
CA SER A 326 -2.75 -30.21 1.58
C SER A 326 -1.96 -29.82 0.32
N ILE A 327 -0.69 -29.43 0.46
CA ILE A 327 0.17 -29.02 -0.67
C ILE A 327 1.26 -30.04 -1.02
N LEU A 328 1.51 -31.04 -0.19
CA LEU A 328 2.44 -32.14 -0.48
C LEU A 328 2.25 -32.76 -1.87
N PRO A 329 1.02 -33.02 -2.36
CA PRO A 329 0.83 -33.59 -3.70
C PRO A 329 1.35 -32.68 -4.83
N LEU A 330 1.32 -31.36 -4.63
CA LEU A 330 1.77 -30.36 -5.61
C LEU A 330 3.29 -30.27 -5.67
N LEU A 331 3.96 -30.63 -4.57
CA LEU A 331 5.41 -30.60 -4.45
C LEU A 331 6.07 -31.93 -4.83
N ARG A 332 5.28 -32.98 -5.13
CA ARG A 332 5.80 -34.32 -5.43
C ARG A 332 6.72 -34.34 -6.65
N CYS A 333 6.42 -33.55 -7.68
CA CYS A 333 7.29 -33.42 -8.86
C CYS A 333 8.66 -32.78 -8.52
N ARG A 334 8.75 -32.01 -7.44
CA ARG A 334 9.99 -31.31 -7.02
C ARG A 334 11.04 -32.24 -6.42
N LEU A 335 10.66 -33.46 -5.99
CA LEU A 335 11.60 -34.44 -5.45
C LEU A 335 12.65 -34.88 -6.47
N ASP A 336 12.29 -34.83 -7.75
CA ASP A 336 13.12 -35.25 -8.88
C ASP A 336 13.84 -34.07 -9.57
N GLU A 337 13.62 -32.82 -9.12
CA GLU A 337 14.20 -31.62 -9.73
C GLU A 337 15.59 -31.27 -9.14
N GLU A 338 16.44 -30.58 -9.92
CA GLU A 338 17.83 -30.26 -9.55
C GLU A 338 17.99 -29.36 -8.29
N PRO A 339 17.12 -28.38 -7.95
CA PRO A 339 17.38 -27.49 -6.82
C PRO A 339 17.25 -28.25 -5.50
N TYR A 340 18.39 -28.50 -4.85
CA TYR A 340 18.46 -29.29 -3.63
C TYR A 340 17.70 -28.65 -2.47
N GLN A 341 17.56 -27.32 -2.44
CA GLN A 341 16.83 -26.61 -1.40
C GLN A 341 15.35 -26.98 -1.38
N MET A 342 14.71 -27.04 -2.55
CA MET A 342 13.31 -27.42 -2.65
C MET A 342 13.11 -28.91 -2.38
N ARG A 343 14.04 -29.78 -2.83
CA ARG A 343 14.05 -31.20 -2.44
C ARG A 343 14.14 -31.40 -0.93
N ASN A 344 15.09 -30.74 -0.29
CA ASN A 344 15.26 -30.78 1.17
C ASN A 344 14.03 -30.21 1.90
N CYS A 345 13.40 -29.18 1.33
CA CYS A 345 12.12 -28.68 1.83
C CYS A 345 11.06 -29.79 1.80
N VAL A 346 10.84 -30.45 0.66
CA VAL A 346 9.83 -31.53 0.55
C VAL A 346 10.14 -32.67 1.52
N LEU A 347 11.41 -33.08 1.66
CA LEU A 347 11.80 -34.08 2.65
C LEU A 347 11.46 -33.64 4.08
N GLY A 348 11.79 -32.41 4.46
CA GLY A 348 11.45 -31.86 5.77
C GLY A 348 9.95 -31.64 5.99
N LEU A 349 9.14 -31.57 4.93
CA LEU A 349 7.68 -31.58 5.00
C LEU A 349 7.11 -32.98 5.22
N LEU A 350 7.80 -34.03 4.76
CA LEU A 350 7.38 -35.44 4.91
C LEU A 350 7.75 -36.02 6.29
N GLU A 351 8.77 -35.47 6.95
CA GLU A 351 9.20 -35.89 8.30
C GLU A 351 8.34 -35.32 9.44
N LYS A 352 7.46 -34.34 9.15
CA LYS A 352 6.58 -33.67 10.12
C LYS A 352 5.12 -34.07 9.91
#